data_AF-A0AAE9F1Q2-F1
#
_entry.id   AF-A0AAE9F1Q2-F1
#
_cell.length_a   1.000
_cell.length_b   1.000
_cell.length_c   1.000
_cell.angle_alpha   90.00
_cell.angle_beta   90.00
_cell.angle_gamma   90.00
#
_symmetry.space_group_name_H-M   'P 1'
#
loop_
_entity.id
_entity.type
_entity.pdbx_description
1 polymer ?
#
loop_
_entity_poly.entity_id
_entity_poly.type
_entity_poly.pdbx_seq_one_letter_code
_entity_poly.pdbx_strand_id
1 'polypeptide(L)'
;MTRDRGVKRTERLEDPSCSTSANKFVQENLRSVELDEKLSFDGLTIDDAFYKMLTMKKDGLRHVTTISLSLCHIRLSWTQFTDLLARMTVKHLYIDFCTFDPSLISDKVLMSLPHLDTLQIQSRYPCFLNELTDQTLINWATNSNVPRTIQLRNGCASRITVEGIKMMTMRSLQATTSQPPSSKIDWDFGLLLDPAQSEASLLSLLLCPGIESKVTDDFRSRRISMSRQNLALQFSLPSPFPIEPITAA
;
A
#
# COMPACT_ATOMS: atom_id res chain seq x y z
N MET A 1 -72.17 -20.97 -8.35
CA MET A 1 -71.57 -20.13 -9.41
C MET A 1 -70.89 -18.93 -8.75
N THR A 2 -69.82 -18.40 -9.36
CA THR A 2 -68.82 -17.38 -8.93
C THR A 2 -67.64 -17.94 -8.12
N ARG A 3 -66.59 -18.52 -8.75
CA ARG A 3 -65.42 -18.00 -9.52
C ARG A 3 -64.40 -17.17 -8.71
N ASP A 4 -63.29 -17.85 -8.43
CA ASP A 4 -61.88 -17.45 -8.24
C ASP A 4 -61.46 -15.99 -8.45
N ARG A 5 -60.51 -15.55 -7.62
CA ARG A 5 -59.15 -15.20 -8.11
C ARG A 5 -58.13 -15.16 -6.97
N GLY A 6 -57.11 -16.01 -7.12
CA GLY A 6 -55.97 -16.15 -6.24
C GLY A 6 -55.04 -14.94 -6.23
N VAL A 7 -54.44 -14.72 -5.07
CA VAL A 7 -53.41 -13.74 -4.79
C VAL A 7 -52.10 -14.19 -5.45
N LYS A 8 -51.59 -13.41 -6.41
CA LYS A 8 -50.17 -13.44 -6.79
C LYS A 8 -49.47 -12.28 -6.10
N ARG A 9 -48.69 -12.57 -5.05
CA ARG A 9 -47.69 -11.65 -4.51
C ARG A 9 -46.51 -11.66 -5.47
N THR A 10 -46.31 -10.56 -6.17
CA THR A 10 -45.07 -10.24 -6.87
C THR A 10 -44.04 -9.82 -5.83
N GLU A 11 -43.05 -10.67 -5.59
CA GLU A 11 -41.80 -10.28 -4.93
C GLU A 11 -41.10 -9.27 -5.84
N ARG A 12 -41.05 -8.00 -5.40
CA ARG A 12 -40.16 -7.01 -5.96
C ARG A 12 -38.81 -7.21 -5.29
N LEU A 13 -37.79 -7.55 -6.09
CA LEU A 13 -36.39 -7.41 -5.73
C LEU A 13 -36.17 -5.95 -5.32
N GLU A 14 -35.86 -5.70 -4.05
CA GLU A 14 -35.38 -4.41 -3.60
C GLU A 14 -33.89 -4.29 -3.93
N ASP A 15 -33.55 -3.26 -4.70
CA ASP A 15 -32.18 -2.84 -4.95
C ASP A 15 -31.50 -2.41 -3.63
N PRO A 16 -30.22 -2.78 -3.39
CA PRO A 16 -29.50 -2.41 -2.19
C PRO A 16 -29.09 -0.93 -2.25
N SER A 17 -30.01 -0.05 -1.90
CA SER A 17 -29.79 1.40 -1.83
C SER A 17 -29.45 1.85 -0.40
N CYS A 18 -28.26 2.44 -0.25
CA CYS A 18 -27.78 3.32 0.84
C CYS A 18 -28.24 2.99 2.27
N SER A 19 -27.40 2.25 3.01
CA SER A 19 -27.58 1.97 4.44
C SER A 19 -27.29 3.19 5.32
N THR A 20 -28.33 3.85 5.80
CA THR A 20 -28.28 4.84 6.90
C THR A 20 -27.74 4.24 8.21
N SER A 21 -27.75 2.90 8.35
CA SER A 21 -27.21 2.18 9.50
C SER A 21 -25.68 2.17 9.57
N ALA A 22 -24.98 2.11 8.44
CA ALA A 22 -23.51 2.17 8.41
C ALA A 22 -22.99 3.52 8.92
N ASN A 23 -23.69 4.62 8.57
CA ASN A 23 -23.34 5.96 9.05
C ASN A 23 -23.53 6.12 10.56
N LYS A 24 -24.58 5.51 11.15
CA LYS A 24 -24.76 5.53 12.61
C LYS A 24 -23.70 4.71 13.32
N PHE A 25 -23.39 3.51 12.82
CA PHE A 25 -22.33 2.66 13.36
C PHE A 25 -20.96 3.38 13.33
N VAL A 26 -20.63 4.02 12.21
CA VAL A 26 -19.37 4.78 12.09
C VAL A 26 -19.37 5.99 13.03
N GLN A 27 -20.48 6.73 13.17
CA GLN A 27 -20.56 7.85 14.12
C GLN A 27 -20.42 7.42 15.58
N GLU A 28 -21.00 6.28 15.97
CA GLU A 28 -20.90 5.72 17.31
C GLU A 28 -19.48 5.20 17.61
N ASN A 29 -18.84 4.52 16.66
CA ASN A 29 -17.43 4.12 16.78
C ASN A 29 -16.48 5.31 16.71
N LEU A 30 -16.78 6.36 15.94
CA LEU A 30 -15.95 7.55 15.90
C LEU A 30 -15.97 8.33 17.22
N ARG A 31 -17.02 8.19 18.04
CA ARG A 31 -17.04 8.70 19.41
C ARG A 31 -16.15 7.88 20.35
N SER A 32 -15.92 6.59 20.10
CA SER A 32 -14.92 5.82 20.87
C SER A 32 -13.49 6.02 20.36
N VAL A 33 -13.33 6.38 19.09
CA VAL A 33 -12.06 6.67 18.40
C VAL A 33 -11.38 7.98 18.85
N GLU A 34 -12.11 8.94 19.45
CA GLU A 34 -11.50 10.18 19.99
C GLU A 34 -10.44 9.92 21.09
N LEU A 35 -10.29 8.67 21.55
CA LEU A 35 -9.28 8.21 22.51
C LEU A 35 -8.15 7.36 21.89
N ASP A 36 -8.25 6.94 20.62
CA ASP A 36 -7.26 6.07 19.98
C ASP A 36 -6.45 6.83 18.93
N GLU A 37 -5.12 6.69 18.98
CA GLU A 37 -4.20 7.16 17.92
C GLU A 37 -4.38 6.41 16.58
N LYS A 38 -5.46 5.63 16.45
CA LYS A 38 -5.70 4.69 15.35
C LYS A 38 -7.13 4.79 14.81
N LEU A 39 -7.22 4.93 13.49
CA LEU A 39 -8.44 4.70 12.73
C LEU A 39 -8.38 3.34 12.03
N SER A 40 -9.39 2.52 12.24
CA SER A 40 -9.52 1.22 11.58
C SER A 40 -10.90 1.09 10.94
N PHE A 41 -10.93 0.81 9.65
CA PHE A 41 -12.15 0.62 8.88
C PHE A 41 -12.08 -0.73 8.16
N ASP A 42 -13.12 -1.52 8.29
CA ASP A 42 -13.21 -2.85 7.70
C ASP A 42 -14.50 -3.00 6.87
N GLY A 43 -14.37 -3.45 5.62
CA GLY A 43 -15.52 -3.74 4.75
C GLY A 43 -16.35 -2.52 4.30
N LEU A 44 -15.86 -1.30 4.50
CA LEU A 44 -16.59 -0.06 4.17
C LEU A 44 -16.33 0.43 2.74
N THR A 45 -17.30 1.18 2.19
CA THR A 45 -17.06 2.03 1.02
C THR A 45 -16.59 3.40 1.49
N ILE A 46 -15.41 3.82 1.04
CA ILE A 46 -14.78 5.08 1.40
C ILE A 46 -14.97 6.03 0.21
N ASP A 47 -16.06 6.78 0.24
CA ASP A 47 -16.47 7.72 -0.81
C ASP A 47 -16.58 9.17 -0.29
N ASP A 48 -17.09 10.08 -1.12
CA ASP A 48 -17.22 11.49 -0.78
C ASP A 48 -18.08 11.73 0.48
N ALA A 49 -19.09 10.90 0.74
CA ALA A 49 -19.91 11.02 1.95
C ALA A 49 -19.09 10.65 3.20
N PHE A 50 -18.31 9.58 3.12
CA PHE A 50 -17.38 9.19 4.18
C PHE A 50 -16.32 10.26 4.44
N TYR A 51 -15.72 10.79 3.37
CA TYR A 51 -14.73 11.87 3.44
C TYR A 51 -15.31 13.12 4.12
N LYS A 52 -16.51 13.57 3.72
CA LYS A 52 -17.19 14.70 4.35
C LYS A 52 -17.44 14.43 5.83
N MET A 53 -17.93 13.25 6.16
CA MET A 53 -18.21 12.87 7.55
C MET A 53 -16.96 12.95 8.44
N LEU A 54 -15.80 12.46 7.98
CA LEU A 54 -14.55 12.57 8.74
C LEU A 54 -14.01 14.00 8.80
N THR A 55 -14.11 14.76 7.70
CA THR A 55 -13.56 16.12 7.63
C THR A 55 -14.45 17.19 8.28
N MET A 56 -15.69 16.87 8.63
CA MET A 56 -16.58 17.76 9.39
C MET A 56 -16.02 18.13 10.78
N LYS A 57 -15.23 17.25 11.40
CA LYS A 57 -14.54 17.53 12.68
C LYS A 57 -13.14 18.10 12.41
N LYS A 58 -13.04 19.43 12.29
CA LYS A 58 -11.79 20.13 11.89
C LYS A 58 -10.53 19.76 12.67
N ASP A 59 -10.62 19.53 13.98
CA ASP A 59 -9.45 19.30 14.84
C ASP A 59 -9.37 17.89 15.42
N GLY A 60 -10.36 17.03 15.16
CA GLY A 60 -10.47 15.72 15.82
C GLY A 60 -9.47 14.66 15.34
N LEU A 61 -8.79 14.88 14.21
CA LEU A 61 -7.99 13.84 13.54
C LEU A 61 -6.47 14.00 13.74
N ARG A 62 -6.01 15.10 14.34
CA ARG A 62 -4.58 15.42 14.45
C ARG A 62 -3.78 14.39 15.24
N HIS A 63 -4.41 13.77 16.23
CA HIS A 63 -3.82 12.75 17.11
C HIS A 63 -3.76 11.36 16.47
N VAL A 64 -4.43 11.16 15.34
CA VAL A 64 -4.39 9.88 14.62
C VAL A 64 -3.01 9.71 13.99
N THR A 65 -2.32 8.64 14.37
CA THR A 65 -1.02 8.25 13.82
C THR A 65 -1.11 6.98 12.96
N THR A 66 -2.17 6.18 13.13
CA THR A 66 -2.36 4.93 12.40
C THR A 66 -3.66 4.93 11.65
N ILE A 67 -3.61 4.56 10.37
CA ILE A 67 -4.80 4.33 9.54
C ILE A 67 -4.72 2.92 8.98
N SER A 68 -5.77 2.15 9.23
CA SER A 68 -5.92 0.78 8.76
C SER A 68 -7.21 0.64 7.98
N LEU A 69 -7.09 0.38 6.68
CA LEU A 69 -8.21 0.13 5.79
C LEU A 69 -8.13 -1.34 5.38
N SER A 70 -9.14 -2.12 5.72
CA SER A 70 -9.20 -3.55 5.42
C SER A 70 -10.47 -3.87 4.64
N LEU A 71 -10.36 -4.66 3.57
CA LEU A 71 -11.51 -5.09 2.75
C LEU A 71 -12.40 -3.93 2.25
N CYS A 72 -11.86 -2.70 2.19
CA CYS A 72 -12.61 -1.51 1.81
C CYS A 72 -12.68 -1.34 0.29
N HIS A 73 -13.71 -0.62 -0.16
CA HIS A 73 -13.78 -0.07 -1.52
C HIS A 73 -13.50 1.43 -1.47
N ILE A 74 -12.29 1.83 -1.84
CA ILE A 74 -11.84 3.22 -1.78
C ILE A 74 -12.16 3.91 -3.10
N ARG A 75 -13.08 4.86 -3.05
CA ARG A 75 -13.56 5.66 -4.19
C ARG A 75 -13.15 7.12 -4.12
N LEU A 76 -12.28 7.46 -3.17
CA LEU A 76 -11.69 8.80 -3.07
C LEU A 76 -10.74 9.05 -4.23
N SER A 77 -10.69 10.30 -4.68
CA SER A 77 -9.59 10.76 -5.53
C SER A 77 -8.29 10.84 -4.73
N TRP A 78 -7.14 10.84 -5.41
CA TRP A 78 -5.85 11.07 -4.76
C TRP A 78 -5.81 12.42 -4.00
N THR A 79 -6.52 13.44 -4.47
CA THR A 79 -6.62 14.75 -3.79
C THR A 79 -7.40 14.66 -2.48
N GLN A 80 -8.56 14.00 -2.48
CA GLN A 80 -9.37 13.78 -1.27
C GLN A 80 -8.61 12.93 -0.26
N PHE A 81 -7.92 11.90 -0.74
CA PHE A 81 -7.13 11.03 0.12
C PHE A 81 -5.95 11.78 0.73
N THR A 82 -5.21 12.57 -0.06
CA THR A 82 -4.14 13.44 0.45
C THR A 82 -4.66 14.44 1.49
N ASP A 83 -5.77 15.13 1.23
CA ASP A 83 -6.36 16.07 2.20
C ASP A 83 -6.76 15.36 3.51
N LEU A 84 -7.34 14.17 3.41
CA LEU A 84 -7.72 13.39 4.58
C LEU A 84 -6.49 13.01 5.42
N LEU A 85 -5.43 12.50 4.78
CA LEU A 85 -4.20 12.11 5.48
C LEU A 85 -3.47 13.31 6.08
N ALA A 86 -3.46 14.46 5.39
CA ALA A 86 -2.80 15.68 5.85
C ALA A 86 -3.42 16.28 7.13
N ARG A 87 -4.62 15.86 7.52
CA ARG A 87 -5.27 16.24 8.78
C ARG A 87 -4.80 15.41 9.97
N MET A 88 -3.97 14.40 9.72
CA MET A 88 -3.49 13.42 10.69
C MET A 88 -1.95 13.47 10.74
N THR A 89 -1.36 12.89 11.78
CA THR A 89 0.10 12.74 11.91
C THR A 89 0.49 11.31 11.54
N VAL A 90 0.16 10.89 10.32
CA VAL A 90 0.24 9.48 9.89
C VAL A 90 1.67 8.95 9.96
N LYS A 91 1.87 7.96 10.83
CA LYS A 91 3.08 7.13 10.96
C LYS A 91 2.90 5.76 10.33
N HIS A 92 1.69 5.20 10.40
CA HIS A 92 1.41 3.86 9.91
C HIS A 92 0.18 3.88 8.99
N LEU A 93 0.37 3.47 7.75
CA LEU A 93 -0.68 3.36 6.74
C LEU A 93 -0.77 1.91 6.25
N TYR A 94 -1.92 1.28 6.51
CA TYR A 94 -2.25 -0.07 6.07
C TYR A 94 -3.45 -0.02 5.14
N ILE A 95 -3.30 -0.57 3.93
CA ILE A 95 -4.37 -0.73 2.94
C ILE A 95 -4.38 -2.19 2.51
N ASP A 96 -5.24 -2.99 3.14
CA ASP A 96 -5.22 -4.44 3.07
C ASP A 96 -6.48 -5.02 2.41
N PHE A 97 -6.27 -5.75 1.32
CA PHE A 97 -7.31 -6.37 0.50
C PHE A 97 -8.40 -5.40 0.04
N CYS A 98 -8.03 -4.12 -0.13
CA CYS A 98 -8.92 -3.07 -0.61
C CYS A 98 -8.99 -3.04 -2.15
N THR A 99 -10.09 -2.53 -2.69
CA THR A 99 -10.19 -2.11 -4.09
C THR A 99 -10.08 -0.59 -4.18
N PHE A 100 -9.22 -0.09 -5.06
CA PHE A 100 -8.95 1.33 -5.24
C PHE A 100 -8.41 1.62 -6.64
N ASP A 101 -8.53 2.86 -7.09
CA ASP A 101 -7.85 3.35 -8.29
C ASP A 101 -6.33 3.40 -8.03
N PRO A 102 -5.47 2.78 -8.86
CA PRO A 102 -4.03 2.77 -8.62
C PRO A 102 -3.37 4.14 -8.46
N SER A 103 -3.95 5.21 -9.05
CA SER A 103 -3.48 6.59 -8.89
C SER A 103 -3.65 7.14 -7.47
N LEU A 104 -4.48 6.48 -6.64
CA LEU A 104 -4.63 6.79 -5.22
C LEU A 104 -3.31 6.70 -4.46
N ILE A 105 -2.44 5.76 -4.86
CA ILE A 105 -1.10 5.60 -4.29
C ILE A 105 -0.10 6.21 -5.27
N SER A 106 0.31 7.44 -4.98
CA SER A 106 1.17 8.24 -5.85
C SER A 106 2.27 8.93 -5.07
N ASP A 107 3.28 9.42 -5.79
CA ASP A 107 4.37 10.22 -5.20
C ASP A 107 3.84 11.41 -4.40
N LYS A 108 2.83 12.12 -4.94
CA LYS A 108 2.22 13.27 -4.27
C LYS A 108 1.61 12.90 -2.92
N VAL A 109 0.94 11.76 -2.85
CA VAL A 109 0.30 11.26 -1.63
C VAL A 109 1.37 10.88 -0.61
N LEU A 110 2.34 10.04 -0.99
CA LEU A 110 3.34 9.54 -0.05
C LEU A 110 4.34 10.61 0.42
N MET A 111 4.73 11.54 -0.47
CA MET A 111 5.58 12.67 -0.12
C MET A 111 4.89 13.66 0.85
N SER A 112 3.56 13.64 0.93
CA SER A 112 2.81 14.47 1.89
C SER A 112 2.82 13.92 3.33
N LEU A 113 3.42 12.74 3.56
CA LEU A 113 3.44 12.04 4.85
C LEU A 113 4.85 12.07 5.47
N PRO A 114 5.28 13.20 6.08
CA PRO A 114 6.66 13.37 6.56
C PRO A 114 7.04 12.47 7.75
N HIS A 115 6.05 11.89 8.42
CA HIS A 115 6.24 11.03 9.60
C HIS A 115 6.00 9.55 9.32
N LEU A 116 5.81 9.17 8.05
CA LEU A 116 5.52 7.79 7.66
C LEU A 116 6.68 6.86 8.03
N ASP A 117 6.39 5.87 8.87
CA ASP A 117 7.33 4.84 9.31
C ASP A 117 6.95 3.46 8.75
N THR A 118 5.66 3.22 8.55
CA THR A 118 5.13 1.98 7.96
C THR A 118 4.17 2.27 6.83
N LEU A 119 4.48 1.70 5.66
CA LEU A 119 3.61 1.64 4.50
C LEU A 119 3.34 0.17 4.16
N GLN A 120 2.09 -0.24 4.20
CA GLN A 120 1.65 -1.54 3.69
C GLN A 120 0.51 -1.35 2.72
N ILE A 121 0.74 -1.79 1.48
CA ILE A 121 -0.24 -1.80 0.41
C ILE A 121 -0.39 -3.23 -0.08
N GLN A 122 -1.57 -3.78 0.15
CA GLN A 122 -1.96 -5.09 -0.33
C GLN A 122 -3.32 -4.94 -1.01
N SER A 123 -3.32 -4.69 -2.32
CA SER A 123 -4.57 -4.59 -3.07
C SER A 123 -5.33 -5.93 -3.09
N ARG A 124 -6.65 -5.90 -3.29
CA ARG A 124 -7.47 -7.12 -3.45
C ARG A 124 -7.07 -7.95 -4.67
N TYR A 125 -6.68 -7.27 -5.75
CA TYR A 125 -6.22 -7.85 -7.00
C TYR A 125 -4.87 -7.22 -7.38
N PRO A 126 -3.96 -7.93 -8.06
CA PRO A 126 -2.71 -7.35 -8.55
C PRO A 126 -2.96 -6.04 -9.30
N CYS A 127 -2.16 -5.02 -9.03
CA CYS A 127 -2.33 -3.70 -9.62
C CYS A 127 -0.99 -3.04 -9.93
N PHE A 128 -1.00 -2.11 -10.89
CA PHE A 128 0.16 -1.31 -11.24
C PHE A 128 -0.01 0.12 -10.73
N LEU A 129 0.74 0.49 -9.71
CA LEU A 129 0.79 1.82 -9.11
C LEU A 129 1.60 2.75 -10.01
N ASN A 130 0.96 3.24 -11.08
CA ASN A 130 1.60 3.98 -12.18
C ASN A 130 2.17 5.34 -11.77
N GLU A 131 1.66 5.93 -10.69
CA GLU A 131 2.07 7.24 -10.17
C GLU A 131 3.05 7.13 -8.98
N LEU A 132 3.49 5.91 -8.64
CA LEU A 132 4.49 5.65 -7.61
C LEU A 132 5.84 5.38 -8.28
N THR A 133 6.78 6.33 -8.16
CA THR A 133 8.07 6.33 -8.85
C THR A 133 9.24 6.48 -7.87
N ASP A 134 10.45 6.54 -8.42
CA ASP A 134 11.67 6.84 -7.65
C ASP A 134 11.61 8.20 -6.94
N GLN A 135 10.73 9.12 -7.34
CA GLN A 135 10.57 10.41 -6.69
C GLN A 135 10.20 10.28 -5.21
N THR A 136 9.37 9.30 -4.85
CA THR A 136 9.08 8.97 -3.46
C THR A 136 10.34 8.54 -2.70
N LEU A 137 11.13 7.64 -3.29
CA LEU A 137 12.36 7.14 -2.66
C LEU A 137 13.41 8.24 -2.50
N ILE A 138 13.55 9.11 -3.50
CA ILE A 138 14.42 10.28 -3.45
C ILE A 138 13.99 11.19 -2.32
N ASN A 139 12.70 11.47 -2.19
CA ASN A 139 12.18 12.31 -1.11
C ASN A 139 12.45 11.73 0.29
N TRP A 140 12.26 10.42 0.47
CA TRP A 140 12.61 9.72 1.71
C TRP A 140 14.11 9.72 2.01
N ALA A 141 14.96 9.63 0.99
CA ALA A 141 16.40 9.64 1.18
C ALA A 141 16.98 11.05 1.51
N THR A 142 16.30 12.11 1.05
CA THR A 142 16.83 13.49 1.09
C THR A 142 16.14 14.42 2.08
N ASN A 143 14.80 14.42 2.13
CA ASN A 143 14.01 15.47 2.78
C ASN A 143 13.23 14.99 4.01
N SER A 144 13.08 13.67 4.18
CA SER A 144 12.26 13.08 5.23
C SER A 144 12.96 11.89 5.87
N ASN A 145 12.32 11.29 6.87
CA ASN A 145 12.83 10.05 7.45
C ASN A 145 12.48 8.88 6.52
N VAL A 146 13.46 8.05 6.26
CA VAL A 146 13.32 6.79 5.53
C VAL A 146 12.37 5.87 6.32
N PRO A 147 11.24 5.41 5.73
CA PRO A 147 10.34 4.48 6.42
C PRO A 147 11.04 3.18 6.81
N ARG A 148 10.76 2.66 8.00
CA ARG A 148 11.28 1.36 8.43
C ARG A 148 10.63 0.21 7.70
N THR A 149 9.37 0.34 7.34
CA THR A 149 8.63 -0.74 6.69
C THR A 149 7.94 -0.24 5.43
N ILE A 150 8.21 -0.93 4.32
CA ILE A 150 7.55 -0.75 3.04
C ILE A 150 7.13 -2.14 2.58
N GLN A 151 5.86 -2.35 2.27
CA GLN A 151 5.36 -3.65 1.88
C GLN A 151 4.34 -3.50 0.74
N LEU A 152 4.77 -3.74 -0.49
CA LEU A 152 3.91 -3.80 -1.67
C LEU A 152 3.60 -5.26 -1.99
N ARG A 153 2.41 -5.72 -1.61
CA ARG A 153 2.05 -7.16 -1.59
C ARG A 153 1.03 -7.53 -2.67
N ASN A 154 0.76 -8.83 -2.78
CA ASN A 154 -0.28 -9.39 -3.66
C ASN A 154 -0.13 -8.99 -5.14
N GLY A 155 1.10 -8.96 -5.64
CA GLY A 155 1.38 -8.61 -7.04
C GLY A 155 1.25 -7.13 -7.35
N CYS A 156 1.29 -6.24 -6.35
CA CYS A 156 1.50 -4.82 -6.58
C CYS A 156 2.83 -4.59 -7.30
N ALA A 157 2.77 -3.89 -8.44
CA ALA A 157 3.91 -3.37 -9.16
C ALA A 157 3.87 -1.83 -9.18
N SER A 158 5.00 -1.18 -9.39
CA SER A 158 5.10 0.28 -9.49
C SER A 158 6.14 0.70 -10.52
N ARG A 159 6.35 2.02 -10.68
CA ARG A 159 7.44 2.57 -11.50
C ARG A 159 8.73 2.79 -10.71
N ILE A 160 8.79 2.36 -9.45
CA ILE A 160 10.03 2.34 -8.68
C ILE A 160 11.02 1.42 -9.39
N THR A 161 12.24 1.92 -9.60
CA THR A 161 13.32 1.22 -10.27
C THR A 161 14.30 0.60 -9.28
N VAL A 162 15.08 -0.36 -9.78
CA VAL A 162 16.21 -0.94 -9.02
C VAL A 162 17.21 0.14 -8.60
N GLU A 163 17.42 1.18 -9.41
CA GLU A 163 18.35 2.26 -9.08
C GLU A 163 17.79 3.15 -7.94
N GLY A 164 16.49 3.44 -7.95
CA GLY A 164 15.81 4.12 -6.85
C GLY A 164 15.94 3.35 -5.53
N ILE A 165 15.69 2.04 -5.57
CA ILE A 165 15.84 1.13 -4.41
C ILE A 165 17.28 1.15 -3.90
N LYS A 166 18.26 1.04 -4.80
CA LYS A 166 19.69 1.05 -4.47
C LYS A 166 20.10 2.36 -3.80
N MET A 167 19.67 3.50 -4.33
CA MET A 167 19.96 4.82 -3.77
C MET A 167 19.43 4.95 -2.33
N MET A 168 18.18 4.58 -2.09
CA MET A 168 17.58 4.59 -0.74
C MET A 168 18.28 3.63 0.22
N THR A 169 18.67 2.45 -0.27
CA THR A 169 19.44 1.45 0.47
C THR A 169 20.79 2.01 0.91
N MET A 170 21.56 2.59 -0.01
CA MET A 170 22.86 3.18 0.30
C MET A 170 22.74 4.31 1.33
N ARG A 171 21.71 5.17 1.21
CA ARG A 171 21.45 6.24 2.16
C ARG A 171 21.19 5.70 3.57
N SER A 172 20.40 4.65 3.67
CA SER A 172 20.03 4.05 4.95
C SER A 172 21.21 3.35 5.62
N LEU A 173 22.05 2.67 4.83
CA LEU A 173 23.29 2.05 5.31
C LEU A 173 24.33 3.07 5.78
N GLN A 174 24.32 4.30 5.24
CA GLN A 174 25.16 5.38 5.75
C GLN A 174 24.63 5.94 7.08
N ALA A 175 23.30 6.10 7.20
CA ALA A 175 22.67 6.65 8.39
C ALA A 175 22.83 5.75 9.63
N THR A 176 22.83 4.44 9.46
CA THR A 176 22.98 3.46 10.57
C THR A 176 24.34 3.48 11.27
N THR A 177 25.35 4.18 10.72
CA THR A 177 26.62 4.41 11.42
C THR A 177 26.49 5.37 12.62
N SER A 178 25.35 6.06 12.75
CA SER A 178 25.11 7.09 13.77
C SER A 178 23.87 6.84 14.65
N GLN A 179 23.13 5.76 14.44
CA GLN A 179 21.88 5.45 15.15
C GLN A 179 22.01 4.17 16.01
N PRO A 180 21.30 4.09 17.15
CA PRO A 180 21.36 2.92 18.01
C PRO A 180 20.85 1.65 17.29
N PRO A 181 21.45 0.48 17.57
CA PRO A 181 21.34 -0.75 16.78
C PRO A 181 19.98 -1.49 16.83
N SER A 182 18.87 -0.85 17.24
CA SER A 182 17.65 -1.57 17.64
C SER A 182 16.52 -1.66 16.61
N SER A 183 16.51 -0.84 15.55
CA SER A 183 15.39 -0.84 14.60
C SER A 183 15.70 -1.55 13.30
N LYS A 184 15.01 -2.66 13.06
CA LYS A 184 15.03 -3.39 11.79
C LYS A 184 14.30 -2.59 10.69
N ILE A 185 14.90 -2.57 9.51
CA ILE A 185 14.33 -2.07 8.26
C ILE A 185 13.84 -3.29 7.46
N ASP A 186 12.60 -3.24 6.97
CA ASP A 186 11.95 -4.31 6.22
C ASP A 186 11.21 -3.75 4.99
N TRP A 187 11.85 -3.84 3.85
CA TRP A 187 11.33 -3.33 2.58
C TRP A 187 11.02 -4.46 1.60
N ASP A 188 9.78 -4.45 1.11
CA ASP A 188 9.30 -5.26 0.01
C ASP A 188 8.69 -4.32 -1.04
N PHE A 189 9.37 -4.18 -2.17
CA PHE A 189 8.92 -3.33 -3.28
C PHE A 189 7.99 -4.06 -4.25
N GLY A 190 7.55 -5.28 -3.92
CA GLY A 190 6.59 -6.03 -4.72
C GLY A 190 7.21 -6.48 -6.04
N LEU A 191 6.42 -6.40 -7.12
CA LEU A 191 6.83 -6.83 -8.45
C LEU A 191 7.47 -5.67 -9.23
N LEU A 192 8.73 -5.84 -9.65
CA LEU A 192 9.41 -4.92 -10.56
C LEU A 192 9.21 -5.39 -12.00
N LEU A 193 8.59 -4.54 -12.81
CA LEU A 193 8.31 -4.80 -14.22
C LEU A 193 9.27 -4.01 -15.11
N ASP A 194 9.49 -4.45 -16.35
CA ASP A 194 10.23 -3.63 -17.31
C ASP A 194 9.58 -2.25 -17.52
N PRO A 195 10.35 -1.16 -17.64
CA PRO A 195 11.82 -1.09 -17.69
C PRO A 195 12.49 -0.87 -16.32
N ALA A 196 11.78 -1.06 -15.20
CA ALA A 196 12.29 -0.77 -13.86
C ALA A 196 13.51 -1.63 -13.45
N GLN A 197 13.73 -2.74 -14.17
CA GLN A 197 14.78 -3.72 -13.98
C GLN A 197 15.76 -3.75 -15.18
N SER A 198 16.79 -2.90 -15.17
CA SER A 198 17.92 -3.09 -16.09
C SER A 198 18.89 -4.15 -15.55
N GLU A 199 19.47 -5.00 -16.40
CA GLU A 199 20.45 -6.00 -15.99
C GLU A 199 21.64 -5.37 -15.24
N ALA A 200 22.12 -4.22 -15.74
CA ALA A 200 23.21 -3.49 -15.11
C ALA A 200 22.83 -2.98 -13.70
N SER A 201 21.62 -2.43 -13.53
CA SER A 201 21.14 -1.97 -12.22
C SER A 201 20.98 -3.14 -11.25
N LEU A 202 20.38 -4.25 -11.69
CA LEU A 202 20.22 -5.46 -10.89
C LEU A 202 21.55 -6.03 -10.42
N LEU A 203 22.51 -6.21 -11.34
CA LEU A 203 23.85 -6.69 -11.01
C LEU A 203 24.54 -5.73 -10.03
N SER A 204 24.42 -4.42 -10.23
CA SER A 204 25.03 -3.44 -9.35
C SER A 204 24.46 -3.44 -7.93
N LEU A 205 23.17 -3.77 -7.78
CA LEU A 205 22.52 -3.91 -6.48
C LEU A 205 22.93 -5.23 -5.82
N LEU A 206 22.88 -6.34 -6.54
CA LEU A 206 23.25 -7.68 -6.05
C LEU A 206 24.71 -7.77 -5.59
N LEU A 207 25.61 -7.07 -6.28
CA LEU A 207 27.04 -7.04 -5.96
C LEU A 207 27.40 -5.96 -4.91
N CYS A 208 26.41 -5.38 -4.24
CA CYS A 208 26.67 -4.39 -3.19
C CYS A 208 27.47 -4.99 -2.03
N PRO A 209 28.64 -4.44 -1.68
CA PRO A 209 29.49 -5.02 -0.64
C PRO A 209 28.80 -5.14 0.72
N GLY A 210 28.95 -6.31 1.35
CA GLY A 210 28.42 -6.61 2.68
C GLY A 210 26.92 -6.84 2.74
N ILE A 211 26.23 -6.93 1.60
CA ILE A 211 24.84 -7.38 1.53
C ILE A 211 24.80 -8.83 1.07
N GLU A 212 24.14 -9.68 1.84
CA GLU A 212 23.89 -11.06 1.45
C GLU A 212 22.66 -11.10 0.54
N SER A 213 22.81 -11.68 -0.66
CA SER A 213 21.71 -11.85 -1.62
C SER A 213 21.30 -13.31 -1.73
N LYS A 214 19.99 -13.56 -1.71
CA LYS A 214 19.37 -14.85 -1.97
C LYS A 214 18.37 -14.70 -3.12
N VAL A 215 18.47 -15.57 -4.10
CA VAL A 215 17.51 -15.68 -5.19
C VAL A 215 16.69 -16.94 -5.00
N THR A 216 15.37 -16.81 -5.04
CA THR A 216 14.43 -17.93 -4.98
C THR A 216 13.46 -17.81 -6.13
N ASP A 217 13.42 -18.82 -6.99
CA ASP A 217 12.47 -18.89 -8.10
C ASP A 217 11.22 -19.65 -7.66
N ASP A 218 10.05 -19.16 -8.06
CA ASP A 218 8.81 -19.92 -8.11
C ASP A 218 8.25 -19.90 -9.53
N PHE A 219 7.13 -20.59 -9.76
CA PHE A 219 6.52 -20.73 -11.09
C PHE A 219 5.93 -19.42 -11.65
N ARG A 220 5.88 -18.33 -10.87
CA ARG A 220 5.31 -17.04 -11.27
C ARG A 220 6.36 -15.93 -11.32
N SER A 221 7.38 -16.03 -10.48
CA SER A 221 8.32 -14.94 -10.23
C SER A 221 9.65 -15.42 -9.70
N ARG A 222 10.69 -14.64 -10.00
CA ARG A 222 11.98 -14.71 -9.32
C ARG A 222 11.98 -13.73 -8.17
N ARG A 223 12.03 -14.21 -6.93
CA ARG A 223 12.18 -13.36 -5.75
C ARG A 223 13.66 -13.15 -5.43
N ILE A 224 14.05 -11.89 -5.30
CA ILE A 224 15.37 -11.46 -4.85
C ILE A 224 15.20 -10.93 -3.43
N SER A 225 15.94 -11.52 -2.49
CA SER A 225 16.01 -11.08 -1.10
C SER A 225 17.44 -10.68 -0.78
N MET A 226 17.59 -9.58 -0.07
CA MET A 226 18.87 -8.98 0.27
C MET A 226 18.85 -8.59 1.75
N SER A 227 19.92 -8.90 2.48
CA SER A 227 19.99 -8.61 3.90
C SER A 227 21.37 -8.17 4.35
N ARG A 228 21.40 -7.21 5.29
CA ARG A 228 22.61 -6.74 5.96
C ARG A 228 22.28 -6.21 7.34
N GLN A 229 22.76 -6.86 8.39
CA GLN A 229 22.50 -6.46 9.79
C GLN A 229 21.00 -6.25 10.05
N ASN A 230 20.57 -5.00 10.18
CA ASN A 230 19.18 -4.62 10.45
C ASN A 230 18.35 -4.38 9.18
N LEU A 231 18.93 -4.45 7.98
CA LEU A 231 18.22 -4.29 6.72
C LEU A 231 17.77 -5.63 6.15
N ALA A 232 16.48 -5.73 5.84
CA ALA A 232 15.89 -6.71 4.95
C ALA A 232 15.24 -5.99 3.77
N LEU A 233 15.64 -6.34 2.55
CA LEU A 233 15.12 -5.83 1.29
C LEU A 233 14.68 -7.00 0.43
N GLN A 234 13.51 -6.91 -0.19
CA GLN A 234 13.04 -7.89 -1.15
C GLN A 234 12.25 -7.23 -2.27
N PHE A 235 12.23 -7.91 -3.41
CA PHE A 235 11.36 -7.64 -4.54
C PHE A 235 11.29 -8.88 -5.44
N SER A 236 10.27 -8.95 -6.28
CA SER A 236 10.06 -10.01 -7.25
C SER A 236 10.22 -9.47 -8.66
N LEU A 237 10.78 -10.28 -9.55
CA LEU A 237 10.80 -10.08 -11.00
C LEU A 237 9.82 -11.08 -11.63
N PRO A 238 9.11 -10.73 -12.71
CA PRO A 238 8.30 -11.70 -13.43
C PRO A 238 9.21 -12.83 -13.93
N SER A 239 8.83 -14.08 -13.67
CA SER A 239 9.57 -15.19 -14.29
C SER A 239 9.29 -15.13 -15.79
N PRO A 240 10.30 -15.28 -16.67
CA PRO A 240 9.98 -15.73 -18.01
C PRO A 240 9.19 -17.03 -17.86
N PHE A 241 8.11 -17.20 -18.61
CA PHE A 241 7.48 -18.52 -18.78
C PHE A 241 8.57 -19.55 -19.10
N PRO A 242 8.46 -20.82 -18.66
CA PRO A 242 9.51 -21.80 -18.87
C PRO A 242 9.94 -21.78 -20.34
N ILE A 243 11.24 -21.53 -20.54
CA ILE A 243 11.95 -21.83 -21.77
C ILE A 243 11.55 -23.26 -22.11
N GLU A 244 11.03 -23.45 -23.32
CA GLU A 244 10.72 -24.79 -23.85
C GLU A 244 11.85 -25.76 -23.47
N PRO A 245 11.54 -27.01 -23.11
CA PRO A 245 12.56 -27.96 -22.75
C PRO A 245 13.63 -27.95 -23.84
N ILE A 246 14.89 -27.75 -23.44
CA ILE A 246 16.04 -27.91 -24.34
C ILE A 246 15.93 -29.34 -24.86
N THR A 247 15.33 -29.52 -26.03
CA THR A 247 15.41 -30.77 -26.76
C THR A 247 16.86 -30.91 -27.14
N ALA A 248 17.53 -31.85 -26.47
CA ALA A 248 18.84 -32.32 -26.90
C ALA A 248 18.73 -32.72 -28.38
N ALA A 249 19.47 -32.03 -29.23
CA ALA A 249 19.79 -32.42 -30.59
C ALA A 249 21.29 -32.65 -30.67
#